data_AF-A0A0F9L801-F1
#
_entry.id   AF-A0A0F9L801-F1
#
_cell.length_a   1.000
_cell.length_b   1.000
_cell.length_c   1.000
_cell.angle_alpha   90.00
_cell.angle_beta   90.00
_cell.angle_gamma   90.00
#
_symmetry.space_group_name_H-M   'P 1'
#
loop_
_entity.id
_entity.type
_entity.pdbx_description
1 polymer ?
#
loop_
_entity_poly.entity_id
_entity_poly.type
_entity_poly.pdbx_seq_one_letter_code
_entity_poly.pdbx_strand_id
1 'polypeptide(L)'
;MPYNKNNRGSVKKPERIDVAVVQWLNKQTGRYEKIERATGIVISEKVTPGPYKNFYLVTRRPRRRTVKPAAKSPINTTQKKIEKAVKKIRAKKKKMVKKPRKVNYLNNKDLLAEVIMSKGRDQMTDKLAHMLQTLCARYGRRGNFANYTYNEDMQAYAMMMLVRTWRSFKPEKSNNPFAFFTQCVKNSFIQFLNSEKRHRTLRDELMVNQGLNPSYTYQLEHEQRNEERKLELAENKENPLNAPKERKKDDELIEY
;
A
#
# COMPACT_ATOMS: atom_id res chain seq x y z
N MET A 1 -70.80 64.89 68.81
CA MET A 1 -70.98 64.16 70.09
C MET A 1 -70.24 62.84 69.99
N PRO A 2 -69.52 62.43 71.05
CA PRO A 2 -68.05 62.34 70.97
C PRO A 2 -67.49 61.00 71.52
N TYR A 3 -66.25 60.62 71.19
CA TYR A 3 -65.07 60.42 72.08
C TYR A 3 -64.35 59.16 71.51
N ASN A 4 -63.04 58.93 71.57
CA ASN A 4 -62.03 59.52 72.43
C ASN A 4 -60.66 59.54 71.73
N LYS A 5 -59.94 60.57 72.12
CA LYS A 5 -58.51 60.82 72.05
C LYS A 5 -57.75 59.66 72.70
N ASN A 6 -56.62 59.30 72.11
CA ASN A 6 -55.32 59.08 72.75
C ASN A 6 -54.53 58.05 71.94
N ASN A 7 -53.62 58.54 71.10
CA ASN A 7 -52.21 58.14 71.16
C ASN A 7 -51.45 58.78 69.99
N ARG A 8 -50.75 59.87 70.28
CA ARG A 8 -49.63 60.34 69.43
C ARG A 8 -48.47 59.37 69.66
N GLY A 9 -48.53 58.22 68.99
CA GLY A 9 -47.48 57.21 68.97
C GLY A 9 -46.41 57.54 67.94
N SER A 10 -45.16 57.63 68.42
CA SER A 10 -43.91 57.23 67.77
C SER A 10 -43.80 57.35 66.23
N VAL A 11 -42.90 58.25 65.81
CA VAL A 11 -42.34 58.33 64.45
C VAL A 11 -41.70 56.98 64.09
N LYS A 12 -42.41 56.15 63.30
CA LYS A 12 -41.83 54.98 62.65
C LYS A 12 -41.10 55.44 61.38
N LYS A 13 -39.77 55.30 61.35
CA LYS A 13 -38.98 55.31 60.11
C LYS A 13 -39.61 54.28 59.13
N PRO A 14 -39.76 54.59 57.83
CA PRO A 14 -40.26 53.61 56.88
C PRO A 14 -39.28 52.42 56.82
N GLU A 15 -39.83 51.22 56.98
CA GLU A 15 -39.12 49.94 56.94
C GLU A 15 -38.31 49.80 55.62
N ARG A 16 -37.07 49.30 55.73
CA ARG A 16 -36.27 48.95 54.55
C ARG A 16 -36.89 47.74 53.86
N ILE A 17 -37.62 47.97 52.79
CA ILE A 17 -38.11 46.91 51.90
C ILE A 17 -36.96 46.52 50.95
N ASP A 18 -36.47 45.28 51.07
CA ASP A 18 -35.43 44.72 50.20
C ASP A 18 -36.01 44.30 48.84
N VAL A 19 -36.17 45.28 47.95
CA VAL A 19 -36.63 45.05 46.58
C VAL A 19 -35.45 44.62 45.69
N ALA A 20 -35.57 43.42 45.10
CA ALA A 20 -34.55 42.85 44.20
C ALA A 20 -34.39 43.63 42.88
N VAL A 21 -35.43 44.36 42.44
CA VAL A 21 -35.48 45.09 41.19
C VAL A 21 -35.87 46.55 41.43
N VAL A 22 -35.13 47.47 40.83
CA VAL A 22 -35.32 48.92 40.96
C VAL A 22 -35.47 49.58 39.60
N GLN A 23 -36.14 50.74 39.57
CA GLN A 23 -36.31 51.53 38.37
C GLN A 23 -35.40 52.76 38.38
N TRP A 24 -34.71 53.00 37.27
CA TRP A 24 -33.81 54.13 37.09
C TRP A 24 -34.14 54.89 35.79
N LEU A 25 -34.21 56.23 35.86
CA LEU A 25 -34.36 57.08 34.67
C LEU A 25 -32.98 57.35 34.08
N ASN A 26 -32.76 56.89 32.86
CA ASN A 26 -31.55 57.21 32.12
C ASN A 26 -31.65 58.63 31.55
N LYS A 27 -30.87 59.55 32.11
CA LYS A 27 -30.88 60.97 31.71
C LYS A 27 -30.40 61.20 30.27
N GLN A 28 -29.62 60.29 29.69
CA GLN A 28 -29.12 60.45 28.31
C GLN A 28 -30.16 60.03 27.28
N THR A 29 -30.94 59.00 27.56
CA THR A 29 -31.95 58.47 26.62
C THR A 29 -33.37 58.92 26.93
N GLY A 30 -33.61 59.52 28.10
CA GLY A 30 -34.94 59.92 28.57
C GLY A 30 -35.85 58.74 28.91
N ARG A 31 -35.32 57.51 29.01
CA ARG A 31 -36.08 56.27 29.18
C ARG A 31 -35.89 55.67 30.56
N TYR A 32 -36.91 54.97 31.04
CA TYR A 32 -36.83 54.23 32.30
C TYR A 32 -36.35 52.79 32.11
N GLU A 33 -35.28 52.44 32.82
CA GLU A 33 -34.68 51.11 32.84
C GLU A 33 -35.07 50.37 34.12
N LYS A 34 -35.35 49.07 34.01
CA LYS A 34 -35.44 48.17 35.17
C LYS A 34 -34.09 47.51 35.41
N ILE A 35 -33.57 47.64 36.62
CA ILE A 35 -32.23 47.19 36.98
C ILE A 35 -32.33 46.26 38.19
N GLU A 36 -31.62 45.14 38.13
CA GLU A 36 -31.44 44.28 39.29
C GLU A 36 -30.52 44.96 40.32
N ARG A 37 -30.97 45.13 41.57
CA ARG A 37 -30.22 45.90 42.58
C ARG A 37 -28.90 45.23 42.98
N ALA A 38 -28.83 43.90 42.93
CA ALA A 38 -27.66 43.13 43.36
C ALA A 38 -26.50 43.18 42.34
N THR A 39 -26.82 43.06 41.04
CA THR A 39 -25.83 42.94 39.97
C THR A 39 -25.61 44.24 39.21
N GLY A 40 -26.57 45.17 39.26
CA GLY A 40 -26.56 46.42 38.49
C GLY A 40 -26.77 46.21 36.98
N ILE A 41 -27.26 45.04 36.58
CA ILE A 41 -27.53 44.68 35.18
C ILE A 41 -28.95 45.14 34.80
N VAL A 42 -29.09 45.73 33.61
CA VAL A 42 -30.39 46.13 33.05
C VAL A 42 -31.15 44.86 32.64
N ILE A 43 -32.34 44.67 33.22
CA ILE A 43 -33.19 43.50 32.95
C ILE A 43 -34.11 43.78 31.75
N SER A 44 -34.60 45.01 31.61
CA SER A 44 -35.47 45.40 30.49
C SER A 44 -35.50 46.91 30.27
N GLU A 45 -35.61 47.33 29.02
CA GLU A 45 -35.94 48.69 28.59
C GLU A 45 -37.37 48.68 28.05
N LYS A 46 -38.28 49.55 28.54
CA LYS A 46 -39.55 49.78 27.82
C LYS A 46 -39.70 51.25 27.46
N VAL A 47 -40.47 51.46 26.39
CA VAL A 47 -40.90 52.73 25.84
C VAL A 47 -42.25 53.08 26.46
N THR A 48 -42.27 53.53 27.72
CA THR A 48 -43.48 54.10 28.33
C THR A 48 -43.20 55.51 28.80
N PRO A 49 -44.13 56.47 28.60
CA PRO A 49 -43.92 57.89 28.91
C PRO A 49 -43.86 58.22 30.42
N GLY A 50 -43.81 57.22 31.31
CA GLY A 50 -43.79 57.40 32.76
C GLY A 50 -43.22 56.20 33.52
N PRO A 51 -43.04 56.33 34.85
CA PRO A 51 -42.47 55.26 35.67
C PRO A 51 -43.36 54.00 35.71
N TYR A 52 -42.77 52.82 35.94
CA TYR A 52 -43.54 51.59 36.05
C TYR A 52 -44.29 51.60 37.38
N LYS A 53 -45.57 51.24 37.32
CA LYS A 53 -46.40 51.05 38.52
C LYS A 53 -45.75 49.98 39.41
N ASN A 54 -45.62 50.25 40.72
CA ASN A 54 -45.10 49.36 41.77
C ASN A 54 -43.57 49.12 41.82
N PHE A 55 -42.76 49.96 41.17
CA PHE A 55 -41.30 49.93 41.32
C PHE A 55 -40.77 51.18 42.02
N TYR A 56 -39.72 51.03 42.83
CA TYR A 56 -39.10 52.15 43.53
C TYR A 56 -38.14 52.89 42.60
N LEU A 57 -38.29 54.21 42.53
CA LEU A 57 -37.42 55.10 41.79
C LEU A 57 -36.13 55.32 42.56
N VAL A 58 -35.00 54.98 41.94
CA VAL A 58 -33.68 55.21 42.51
C VAL A 58 -33.01 56.38 41.79
N THR A 59 -32.47 57.32 42.55
CA THR A 59 -31.86 58.56 42.02
C THR A 59 -30.46 58.36 41.44
N ARG A 60 -29.79 57.24 41.76
CA ARG A 60 -28.43 56.89 41.28
C ARG A 60 -28.40 55.47 40.71
N ARG A 61 -27.75 55.28 39.55
CA ARG A 61 -27.63 53.97 38.89
C ARG A 61 -26.83 53.00 39.79
N PRO A 62 -27.31 51.76 40.02
CA PRO A 62 -26.56 50.75 40.77
C PRO A 62 -25.24 50.40 40.05
N ARG A 63 -24.12 50.33 40.78
CA ARG A 63 -22.81 49.95 40.21
C ARG A 63 -22.79 48.46 39.88
N ARG A 64 -22.36 48.11 38.66
CA ARG A 64 -22.23 46.72 38.21
C ARG A 64 -21.15 46.01 39.03
N ARG A 65 -21.50 44.99 39.81
CA ARG A 65 -20.52 44.09 40.44
C ARG A 65 -20.09 43.04 39.42
N THR A 66 -18.82 43.01 39.05
CA THR A 66 -18.28 41.95 38.20
C THR A 66 -18.17 40.66 39.01
N VAL A 67 -19.09 39.72 38.78
CA VAL A 67 -18.99 38.37 39.35
C VAL A 67 -17.87 37.64 38.61
N LYS A 68 -16.81 37.18 39.31
CA LYS A 68 -15.76 36.34 38.72
C LYS A 68 -16.41 35.04 38.18
N PRO A 69 -16.10 34.59 36.95
CA PRO A 69 -16.70 33.38 36.41
C PRO A 69 -16.24 32.15 37.18
N ALA A 70 -17.19 31.30 37.60
CA ALA A 70 -16.92 30.02 38.25
C ALA A 70 -16.11 29.10 37.32
N ALA A 71 -15.15 28.36 37.89
CA ALA A 71 -14.29 27.44 37.15
C ALA A 71 -15.13 26.40 36.39
N LYS A 72 -14.86 26.23 35.09
CA LYS A 72 -15.56 25.29 34.20
C LYS A 72 -15.39 23.85 34.72
N SER A 73 -16.50 23.11 34.83
CA SER A 73 -16.54 21.72 35.30
C SER A 73 -15.60 20.79 34.50
N PRO A 74 -14.99 19.77 35.14
CA PRO A 74 -13.89 18.96 34.60
C PRO A 74 -14.20 18.13 33.34
N ILE A 75 -15.47 18.03 32.93
CA ILE A 75 -15.94 17.26 31.78
C ILE A 75 -15.34 17.79 30.45
N ASN A 76 -15.20 19.11 30.30
CA ASN A 76 -14.67 19.73 29.08
C ASN A 76 -13.16 19.45 28.85
N THR A 77 -12.39 19.25 29.91
CA THR A 77 -10.97 18.88 29.83
C THR A 77 -10.77 17.44 29.38
N THR A 78 -11.66 16.53 29.79
CA THR A 78 -11.58 15.10 29.43
C THR A 78 -11.95 14.89 27.96
N GLN A 79 -13.01 15.53 27.48
CA GLN A 79 -13.41 15.49 26.07
C GLN A 79 -12.30 16.02 25.15
N LYS A 80 -11.65 17.13 25.52
CA LYS A 80 -10.53 17.72 24.76
C LYS A 80 -9.26 16.85 24.77
N LYS A 81 -9.04 16.04 25.81
CA LYS A 81 -7.97 15.04 25.88
C LYS A 81 -8.25 13.86 24.97
N ILE A 82 -9.48 13.35 24.96
CA ILE A 82 -9.92 12.25 24.07
C ILE A 82 -9.77 12.66 22.61
N GLU A 83 -10.23 13.86 22.25
CA GLU A 83 -10.14 14.38 20.88
C GLU A 83 -8.68 14.53 20.40
N LYS A 84 -7.80 15.03 21.28
CA LYS A 84 -6.35 15.07 21.00
C LYS A 84 -5.74 13.68 20.87
N ALA A 85 -6.18 12.71 21.67
CA ALA A 85 -5.72 11.33 21.57
C ALA A 85 -6.17 10.67 20.25
N VAL A 86 -7.44 10.83 19.87
CA VAL A 86 -8.00 10.35 18.60
C VAL A 86 -7.28 10.99 17.41
N LYS A 87 -6.98 12.30 17.47
CA LYS A 87 -6.21 13.00 16.44
C LYS A 87 -4.77 12.49 16.33
N LYS A 88 -4.11 12.21 17.47
CA LYS A 88 -2.78 11.57 17.50
C LYS A 88 -2.82 10.15 16.94
N ILE A 89 -3.83 9.35 17.26
CA ILE A 89 -4.03 8.00 16.74
C ILE A 89 -4.24 8.05 15.21
N ARG A 90 -5.11 8.93 14.71
CA ARG A 90 -5.31 9.14 13.27
C ARG A 90 -4.03 9.59 12.55
N ALA A 91 -3.29 10.53 13.13
CA ALA A 91 -2.02 11.01 12.55
C ALA A 91 -0.93 9.91 12.54
N LYS A 92 -0.86 9.09 13.61
CA LYS A 92 0.03 7.93 13.68
C LYS A 92 -0.34 6.88 12.63
N LYS A 93 -1.64 6.58 12.48
CA LYS A 93 -2.15 5.67 11.44
C LYS A 93 -1.82 6.16 10.03
N LYS A 94 -1.95 7.46 9.77
CA LYS A 94 -1.61 8.10 8.47
C LYS A 94 -0.10 8.04 8.16
N LYS A 95 0.77 8.19 9.17
CA LYS A 95 2.24 8.01 9.02
C LYS A 95 2.66 6.55 8.82
N MET A 96 1.87 5.59 9.32
CA MET A 96 2.14 4.15 9.18
C MET A 96 1.74 3.56 7.82
N VAL A 97 0.98 4.29 6.99
CA VAL A 97 0.69 3.86 5.61
C VAL A 97 1.95 4.04 4.78
N LYS A 98 2.77 2.99 4.68
CA LYS A 98 3.94 2.93 3.80
C LYS A 98 3.48 3.15 2.36
N LYS A 99 4.20 3.99 1.59
CA LYS A 99 3.95 4.15 0.16
C LYS A 99 3.99 2.77 -0.53
N PRO A 100 3.09 2.48 -1.48
CA PRO A 100 3.12 1.22 -2.21
C PRO A 100 4.49 1.08 -2.90
N ARG A 101 5.10 -0.10 -2.79
CA ARG A 101 6.34 -0.39 -3.51
C ARG A 101 6.06 -0.30 -5.01
N LYS A 102 6.95 0.32 -5.78
CA LYS A 102 6.83 0.37 -7.24
C LYS A 102 6.85 -1.05 -7.79
N VAL A 103 5.84 -1.41 -8.59
CA VAL A 103 5.78 -2.71 -9.25
C VAL A 103 6.92 -2.78 -10.27
N ASN A 104 7.75 -3.82 -10.14
CA ASN A 104 8.89 -4.05 -11.00
C ASN A 104 8.37 -4.79 -12.25
N TYR A 105 8.12 -4.06 -13.36
CA TYR A 105 7.80 -4.45 -14.76
C TYR A 105 6.76 -5.56 -15.05
N LEU A 106 6.50 -6.50 -14.14
CA LEU A 106 5.51 -7.56 -14.26
C LEU A 106 5.02 -7.97 -12.87
N ASN A 107 3.71 -8.07 -12.70
CA ASN A 107 3.07 -8.48 -11.46
C ASN A 107 2.58 -9.93 -11.56
N ASN A 108 2.92 -10.77 -10.57
CA ASN A 108 2.53 -12.19 -10.59
C ASN A 108 1.01 -12.39 -10.55
N LYS A 109 0.27 -11.49 -9.86
CA LYS A 109 -1.20 -11.57 -9.78
C LYS A 109 -1.85 -11.37 -11.14
N ASP A 110 -1.40 -10.35 -11.86
CA ASP A 110 -1.96 -9.97 -13.16
C ASP A 110 -1.61 -11.04 -14.21
N LEU A 111 -0.39 -11.57 -14.15
CA LEU A 111 0.03 -12.69 -15.01
C LEU A 111 -0.81 -13.95 -14.77
N LEU A 112 -1.10 -14.29 -13.51
CA LEU A 112 -1.94 -15.45 -13.18
C LEU A 112 -3.37 -15.27 -13.70
N ALA A 113 -3.95 -14.09 -13.49
CA ALA A 113 -5.29 -13.79 -13.98
C ALA A 113 -5.38 -13.94 -15.50
N GLU A 114 -4.41 -13.39 -16.22
CA GLU A 114 -4.40 -13.43 -17.68
C GLU A 114 -4.16 -14.85 -18.23
N VAL A 115 -3.36 -15.66 -17.55
CA VAL A 115 -3.17 -17.08 -17.91
C VAL A 115 -4.47 -17.87 -17.74
N ILE A 116 -5.21 -17.64 -16.65
CA ILE A 116 -6.52 -18.28 -16.44
C ILE A 116 -7.51 -17.84 -17.53
N MET A 117 -7.53 -16.54 -17.86
CA MET A 117 -8.37 -16.01 -18.94
C MET A 117 -8.02 -16.60 -20.31
N SER A 118 -6.73 -16.67 -20.64
CA SER A 118 -6.24 -17.25 -21.90
C SER A 118 -6.58 -18.73 -22.00
N LYS A 119 -6.49 -19.46 -20.88
CA LYS A 119 -6.90 -20.87 -20.82
C LYS A 119 -8.39 -21.06 -21.01
N GLY A 120 -9.23 -20.20 -20.41
CA GLY A 120 -10.68 -20.26 -20.61
C GLY A 120 -11.11 -19.96 -22.04
N ARG A 121 -10.30 -19.22 -22.81
CA ARG A 121 -10.54 -18.90 -24.23
C ARG A 121 -9.86 -19.85 -25.21
N ASP A 122 -9.07 -20.81 -24.72
CA ASP A 122 -8.20 -21.67 -25.52
C ASP A 122 -7.23 -20.93 -26.46
N GLN A 123 -7.04 -19.63 -26.25
CA GLN A 123 -6.20 -18.75 -27.06
C GLN A 123 -5.41 -17.80 -26.15
N MET A 124 -4.15 -17.59 -26.49
CA MET A 124 -3.29 -16.64 -25.78
C MET A 124 -3.79 -15.22 -26.05
N THR A 125 -4.05 -14.45 -25.00
CA THR A 125 -4.43 -13.04 -25.14
C THR A 125 -3.22 -12.18 -25.52
N ASP A 126 -3.45 -11.08 -26.23
CA ASP A 126 -2.39 -10.12 -26.59
C ASP A 126 -1.67 -9.56 -25.35
N LYS A 127 -2.42 -9.36 -24.25
CA LYS A 127 -1.86 -8.94 -22.96
C LYS A 127 -0.90 -9.99 -22.41
N LEU A 128 -1.25 -11.28 -22.46
CA LEU A 128 -0.36 -12.35 -22.03
C LEU A 128 0.89 -12.40 -22.90
N ALA A 129 0.73 -12.30 -24.22
CA ALA A 129 1.84 -12.27 -25.17
C ALA A 129 2.82 -11.13 -24.86
N HIS A 130 2.32 -9.90 -24.64
CA HIS A 130 3.15 -8.76 -24.26
C HIS A 130 3.86 -8.93 -22.91
N MET A 131 3.20 -9.54 -21.92
CA MET A 131 3.82 -9.84 -20.63
C MET A 131 4.98 -10.84 -20.77
N LEU A 132 4.79 -11.88 -21.58
CA LEU A 132 5.83 -12.88 -21.89
C LEU A 132 6.97 -12.27 -22.72
N GLN A 133 6.66 -11.36 -23.64
CA GLN A 133 7.67 -10.61 -24.41
C GLN A 133 8.53 -9.74 -23.52
N THR A 134 7.91 -9.02 -22.58
CA THR A 134 8.63 -8.20 -21.61
C THR A 134 9.52 -9.04 -20.71
N LEU A 135 9.05 -10.22 -20.28
CA LEU A 135 9.84 -11.18 -19.50
C LEU A 135 11.08 -11.64 -20.26
N CYS A 136 10.91 -12.04 -21.52
CA CYS A 136 12.00 -12.50 -22.39
C CYS A 136 13.02 -11.41 -22.65
N ALA A 137 12.57 -10.21 -23.05
CA ALA A 137 13.43 -9.06 -23.30
C ALA A 137 14.20 -8.61 -22.05
N ARG A 138 13.64 -8.80 -20.86
CA ARG A 138 14.37 -8.52 -19.61
C ARG A 138 15.42 -9.56 -19.31
N TYR A 139 15.18 -10.82 -19.65
CA TYR A 139 16.15 -11.90 -19.48
C TYR A 139 17.37 -11.73 -20.40
N GLY A 140 17.13 -11.33 -21.66
CA GLY A 140 18.19 -11.05 -22.65
C GLY A 140 19.10 -9.87 -22.28
N ARG A 141 18.64 -8.94 -21.43
CA ARG A 141 19.45 -7.81 -20.91
C ARG A 141 20.41 -8.21 -19.77
N ARG A 142 20.44 -9.47 -19.35
CA ARG A 142 21.37 -9.94 -18.32
C ARG A 142 22.80 -9.86 -18.85
N GLY A 143 23.77 -9.48 -18.01
CA GLY A 143 25.15 -9.20 -18.43
C GLY A 143 25.83 -10.31 -19.23
N ASN A 144 25.48 -11.58 -19.00
CA ASN A 144 26.01 -12.71 -19.76
C ASN A 144 25.54 -12.74 -21.23
N PHE A 145 24.34 -12.23 -21.51
CA PHE A 145 23.68 -12.33 -22.82
C PHE A 145 23.60 -10.98 -23.54
N ALA A 146 23.68 -9.87 -22.82
CA ALA A 146 23.44 -8.53 -23.35
C ALA A 146 24.29 -8.19 -24.58
N ASN A 147 25.56 -8.60 -24.58
CA ASN A 147 26.52 -8.35 -25.66
C ASN A 147 26.78 -9.60 -26.53
N TYR A 148 25.92 -10.62 -26.44
CA TYR A 148 26.06 -11.82 -27.26
C TYR A 148 25.52 -11.58 -28.67
N THR A 149 26.23 -12.06 -29.68
CA THR A 149 25.88 -11.84 -31.10
C THR A 149 24.47 -12.29 -31.44
N TYR A 150 24.04 -13.46 -30.94
CA TYR A 150 22.73 -14.05 -31.24
C TYR A 150 21.68 -13.79 -30.14
N ASN A 151 21.77 -12.68 -29.41
CA ASN A 151 20.83 -12.36 -28.33
C ASN A 151 19.37 -12.25 -28.83
N GLU A 152 19.16 -11.59 -29.96
CA GLU A 152 17.82 -11.45 -30.55
C GLU A 152 17.26 -12.81 -31.01
N ASP A 153 18.10 -13.69 -31.57
CA ASP A 153 17.69 -15.04 -31.97
C ASP A 153 17.36 -15.92 -30.75
N MET A 154 18.15 -15.82 -29.67
CA MET A 154 17.84 -16.49 -28.39
C MET A 154 16.50 -16.04 -27.82
N GLN A 155 16.20 -14.73 -27.88
CA GLN A 155 14.92 -14.19 -27.44
C GLN A 155 13.77 -14.68 -28.32
N ALA A 156 13.95 -14.74 -29.64
CA ALA A 156 12.96 -15.28 -30.56
C ALA A 156 12.69 -16.78 -30.31
N TYR A 157 13.74 -17.57 -30.10
CA TYR A 157 13.60 -18.99 -29.76
C TYR A 157 12.88 -19.20 -28.42
N ALA A 158 13.26 -18.43 -27.40
CA ALA A 158 12.60 -18.49 -26.10
C ALA A 158 11.12 -18.06 -26.19
N MET A 159 10.78 -17.06 -27.00
CA MET A 159 9.40 -16.67 -27.26
C MET A 159 8.60 -17.81 -27.89
N MET A 160 9.13 -18.44 -28.94
CA MET A 160 8.50 -19.60 -29.58
C MET A 160 8.23 -20.73 -28.56
N MET A 161 9.21 -21.03 -27.70
CA MET A 161 9.07 -22.04 -26.65
C MET A 161 8.03 -21.65 -25.59
N LEU A 162 7.94 -20.38 -25.21
CA LEU A 162 6.88 -19.90 -24.32
C LEU A 162 5.49 -20.09 -24.95
N VAL A 163 5.32 -19.73 -26.22
CA VAL A 163 4.07 -19.93 -26.97
C VAL A 163 3.74 -21.42 -27.16
N ARG A 164 4.75 -22.30 -27.23
CA ARG A 164 4.51 -23.75 -27.27
C ARG A 164 4.07 -24.32 -25.92
N THR A 165 4.60 -23.78 -24.82
CA THR A 165 4.48 -24.38 -23.48
C THR A 165 3.49 -23.68 -22.53
N TRP A 166 2.92 -22.53 -22.89
CA TRP A 166 2.07 -21.75 -21.97
C TRP A 166 0.85 -22.53 -21.46
N ARG A 167 0.25 -23.38 -22.30
CA ARG A 167 -0.91 -24.21 -21.93
C ARG A 167 -0.56 -25.24 -20.85
N SER A 168 0.71 -25.64 -20.75
CA SER A 168 1.20 -26.65 -19.80
C SER A 168 1.22 -26.17 -18.35
N PHE A 169 1.15 -24.85 -18.10
CA PHE A 169 1.11 -24.31 -16.73
C PHE A 169 -0.20 -24.69 -16.03
N LYS A 170 -0.15 -25.36 -14.88
CA LYS A 170 -1.33 -25.77 -14.11
C LYS A 170 -1.51 -24.89 -12.86
N PRO A 171 -2.53 -24.02 -12.79
CA PRO A 171 -2.77 -23.16 -11.62
C PRO A 171 -3.00 -23.94 -10.33
N GLU A 172 -3.57 -25.15 -10.42
CA GLU A 172 -3.81 -26.03 -9.27
C GLU A 172 -2.54 -26.44 -8.53
N LYS A 173 -1.41 -26.57 -9.26
CA LYS A 173 -0.14 -27.02 -8.69
C LYS A 173 0.70 -25.86 -8.15
N SER A 174 0.58 -24.69 -8.75
CA SER A 174 1.41 -23.53 -8.41
C SER A 174 0.67 -22.23 -8.67
N ASN A 175 0.69 -21.35 -7.68
CA ASN A 175 0.15 -19.98 -7.76
C ASN A 175 1.15 -18.97 -8.37
N ASN A 176 2.33 -19.44 -8.81
CA ASN A 176 3.40 -18.58 -9.32
C ASN A 176 3.73 -18.88 -10.79
N PRO A 177 2.97 -18.31 -11.75
CA PRO A 177 3.29 -18.40 -13.17
C PRO A 177 4.62 -17.74 -13.52
N PHE A 178 5.02 -16.67 -12.83
CA PHE A 178 6.27 -15.96 -13.13
C PHE A 178 7.49 -16.89 -13.03
N ALA A 179 7.56 -17.71 -11.97
CA ALA A 179 8.64 -18.67 -11.80
C ALA A 179 8.66 -19.74 -12.90
N PHE A 180 7.49 -20.26 -13.26
CA PHE A 180 7.35 -21.26 -14.33
C PHE A 180 7.87 -20.71 -15.67
N PHE A 181 7.37 -19.55 -16.10
CA PHE A 181 7.77 -18.96 -17.38
C PHE A 181 9.24 -18.52 -17.37
N THR A 182 9.75 -18.00 -16.26
CA THR A 182 11.18 -17.67 -16.14
C THR A 182 12.06 -18.91 -16.31
N GLN A 183 11.64 -20.07 -15.78
CA GLN A 183 12.36 -21.32 -15.95
C GLN A 183 12.32 -21.80 -17.40
N CYS A 184 11.17 -21.67 -18.07
CA CYS A 184 11.05 -21.95 -19.50
C CYS A 184 12.01 -21.08 -20.32
N VAL A 185 12.08 -19.78 -20.05
CA VAL A 185 13.03 -18.86 -20.72
C VAL A 185 14.48 -19.29 -20.47
N LYS A 186 14.86 -19.50 -19.20
CA LYS A 186 16.22 -19.93 -18.83
C LYS A 186 16.62 -21.20 -19.59
N ASN A 187 15.75 -22.21 -19.59
CA ASN A 187 16.03 -23.48 -20.28
C ASN A 187 16.13 -23.29 -21.79
N SER A 188 15.29 -22.44 -22.37
CA SER A 188 15.31 -22.16 -23.82
C SER A 188 16.60 -21.49 -24.27
N PHE A 189 17.12 -20.52 -23.49
CA PHE A 189 18.42 -19.90 -23.76
C PHE A 189 19.56 -20.92 -23.74
N ILE A 190 19.57 -21.80 -22.74
CA ILE A 190 20.58 -22.87 -22.65
C ILE A 190 20.46 -23.84 -23.84
N GLN A 191 19.24 -24.21 -24.22
CA GLN A 191 19.01 -25.08 -25.39
C GLN A 191 19.52 -24.45 -26.68
N PHE A 192 19.29 -23.15 -26.89
CA PHE A 192 19.82 -22.44 -28.06
C PHE A 192 21.35 -22.49 -28.09
N LEU A 193 22.01 -22.16 -26.98
CA LEU A 193 23.48 -22.22 -26.88
C LEU A 193 24.04 -23.63 -27.11
N ASN A 194 23.33 -24.65 -26.64
CA ASN A 194 23.71 -26.04 -26.87
C ASN A 194 23.54 -26.45 -28.34
N SER A 195 22.47 -26.03 -28.99
CA SER A 195 22.26 -26.25 -30.43
C SER A 195 23.33 -25.54 -31.26
N GLU A 196 23.69 -24.31 -30.88
CA GLU A 196 24.76 -23.55 -31.52
C GLU A 196 26.12 -24.22 -31.34
N LYS A 197 26.44 -24.66 -30.11
CA LYS A 197 27.65 -25.46 -29.84
C LYS A 197 27.68 -26.72 -30.70
N ARG A 198 26.55 -27.44 -30.80
CA ARG A 198 26.44 -28.63 -31.66
C ARG A 198 26.68 -28.31 -33.12
N HIS A 199 26.13 -27.23 -33.66
CA HIS A 199 26.35 -26.84 -35.06
C HIS A 199 27.81 -26.50 -35.33
N ARG A 200 28.49 -25.82 -34.39
CA ARG A 200 29.92 -25.57 -34.48
C ARG A 200 30.74 -26.87 -34.51
N THR A 201 30.43 -27.80 -33.61
CA THR A 201 31.08 -29.12 -33.56
C THR A 201 30.87 -29.88 -34.87
N LEU A 202 29.64 -29.91 -35.40
CA LEU A 202 29.32 -30.58 -36.66
C LEU A 202 30.08 -29.97 -37.85
N ARG A 203 30.19 -28.64 -37.90
CA ARG A 203 30.97 -27.95 -38.93
C ARG A 203 32.43 -28.40 -38.89
N ASP A 204 33.02 -28.44 -37.70
CA ASP A 204 34.43 -28.81 -37.54
C ASP A 204 34.65 -30.31 -37.81
N GLU A 205 33.71 -31.20 -37.43
CA GLU A 205 33.71 -32.62 -37.83
C GLU A 205 33.70 -32.79 -39.35
N LEU A 206 32.88 -32.00 -40.05
CA LEU A 206 32.83 -32.01 -41.51
C LEU A 206 34.18 -31.58 -42.12
N MET A 207 34.85 -30.58 -41.54
CA MET A 207 36.18 -30.15 -41.99
C MET A 207 37.21 -31.28 -41.83
N VAL A 208 37.21 -31.97 -40.68
CA VAL A 208 38.11 -33.11 -40.43
C VAL A 208 37.86 -34.25 -41.43
N ASN A 209 36.60 -34.58 -41.68
CA ASN A 209 36.23 -35.63 -42.65
C ASN A 209 36.69 -35.30 -44.07
N GLN A 210 36.84 -34.03 -44.40
CA GLN A 210 37.35 -33.54 -45.69
C GLN A 210 38.88 -33.39 -45.71
N GLY A 211 39.58 -33.76 -44.64
CA GLY A 211 41.04 -33.60 -44.50
C GLY A 211 41.48 -32.15 -44.28
N LEU A 212 40.56 -31.25 -43.93
CA LEU A 212 40.85 -29.85 -43.61
C LEU A 212 41.13 -29.70 -42.11
N ASN A 213 41.85 -28.64 -41.75
CA ASN A 213 42.16 -28.35 -40.36
C ASN A 213 40.94 -27.78 -39.62
N PRO A 214 40.49 -28.36 -38.49
CA PRO A 214 39.37 -27.85 -37.71
C PRO A 214 39.74 -26.60 -36.89
N SER A 215 38.74 -26.03 -36.20
CA SER A 215 38.98 -24.92 -35.29
C SER A 215 39.87 -25.30 -34.09
N TYR A 216 40.62 -24.33 -33.57
CA TYR A 216 41.49 -24.56 -32.40
C TYR A 216 40.73 -25.08 -31.18
N THR A 217 39.54 -24.53 -30.93
CA THR A 217 38.67 -24.97 -29.83
C THR A 217 38.24 -26.42 -29.99
N TYR A 218 37.97 -26.86 -31.22
CA TYR A 218 37.60 -28.26 -31.49
C TYR A 218 38.76 -29.22 -31.22
N GLN A 219 39.99 -28.86 -31.61
CA GLN A 219 41.18 -29.68 -31.35
C GLN A 219 41.39 -29.89 -29.84
N LEU A 220 41.33 -28.79 -29.07
CA LEU A 220 41.40 -28.82 -27.60
C LEU A 220 40.30 -29.68 -26.97
N GLU A 221 39.03 -29.48 -27.36
CA GLU A 221 37.90 -30.27 -26.83
C GLU A 221 38.04 -31.77 -27.20
N HIS A 222 38.58 -32.07 -28.38
CA HIS A 222 38.80 -33.44 -28.84
C HIS A 222 39.96 -34.12 -28.09
N GLU A 223 41.07 -33.42 -27.86
CA GLU A 223 42.20 -33.90 -27.06
C GLU A 223 41.76 -34.18 -25.61
N GLN A 224 41.09 -33.21 -24.96
CA GLN A 224 40.58 -33.37 -23.59
C GLN A 224 39.63 -34.56 -23.48
N ARG A 225 38.68 -34.70 -24.41
CA ARG A 225 37.76 -35.84 -24.43
C ARG A 225 38.47 -37.19 -24.58
N ASN A 226 39.56 -37.22 -25.34
CA ASN A 226 40.36 -38.44 -25.51
C ASN A 226 41.17 -38.78 -24.26
N GLU A 227 41.69 -37.78 -23.55
CA GLU A 227 42.37 -37.96 -22.27
C GLU A 227 41.41 -38.45 -21.17
N GLU A 228 40.24 -37.82 -21.04
CA GLU A 228 39.19 -38.25 -20.12
C GLU A 228 38.80 -39.71 -20.36
N ARG A 229 38.58 -40.10 -21.63
CA ARG A 229 38.27 -41.48 -22.00
C ARG A 229 39.39 -42.45 -21.62
N LYS A 230 40.66 -42.06 -21.78
CA LYS A 230 41.81 -42.89 -21.38
C LYS A 230 41.85 -43.09 -19.86
N LEU A 231 41.56 -42.04 -19.08
CA LEU A 231 41.50 -42.10 -17.62
C LEU A 231 40.35 -42.98 -17.14
N GLU A 232 39.15 -42.82 -17.70
CA GLU A 232 37.99 -43.68 -17.39
C GLU A 232 38.28 -45.16 -17.68
N LEU A 233 38.97 -45.45 -18.79
CA LEU A 233 39.40 -46.81 -19.14
C LEU A 233 40.45 -47.37 -18.17
N ALA A 234 41.34 -46.52 -17.63
CA ALA A 234 42.32 -46.92 -16.63
C ALA A 234 41.66 -47.20 -15.27
N GLU A 235 40.76 -46.32 -14.82
CA GLU A 235 40.01 -46.50 -13.57
C GLU A 235 39.12 -47.75 -13.60
N ASN A 236 38.43 -47.99 -14.72
CA ASN A 236 37.62 -49.19 -14.90
C ASN A 236 38.45 -50.49 -14.94
N LYS A 237 39.71 -50.44 -15.36
CA LYS A 237 40.64 -51.58 -15.28
C LYS A 237 41.09 -51.86 -13.86
N GLU A 238 41.27 -50.84 -13.04
CA GLU A 238 41.67 -51.00 -11.63
C GLU A 238 40.52 -51.38 -10.70
N ASN A 239 39.26 -51.08 -11.07
CA ASN A 239 38.09 -51.39 -10.24
C ASN A 239 36.93 -52.03 -11.05
N PRO A 240 37.00 -53.35 -11.35
CA PRO A 240 36.11 -54.03 -12.29
C PRO A 240 34.63 -54.11 -11.87
N LEU A 241 34.31 -53.78 -10.62
CA LEU A 241 32.91 -53.68 -10.13
C LEU A 241 32.18 -52.43 -10.65
N ASN A 242 32.90 -51.46 -11.22
CA ASN A 242 32.34 -50.20 -11.75
C ASN A 242 32.17 -50.20 -13.28
N ALA A 243 32.54 -51.29 -13.95
CA ALA A 243 32.36 -51.42 -15.39
C ALA A 243 30.87 -51.27 -15.76
N PRO A 244 30.52 -50.52 -16.82
CA PRO A 244 29.14 -50.39 -17.25
C PRO A 244 28.58 -51.77 -17.58
N LYS A 245 27.55 -52.20 -16.83
CA LYS A 245 26.84 -53.46 -17.09
C LYS A 245 26.40 -53.47 -18.55
N GLU A 246 26.88 -54.45 -19.31
CA GLU A 246 26.44 -54.65 -20.69
C GLU A 246 24.92 -54.73 -20.70
N ARG A 247 24.26 -53.88 -21.49
CA ARG A 247 22.84 -54.04 -21.77
C ARG A 247 22.69 -55.38 -22.49
N LYS A 248 21.95 -56.31 -21.89
CA LYS A 248 21.62 -57.60 -22.51
C LYS A 248 21.01 -57.35 -23.89
N LYS A 249 21.59 -57.98 -24.92
CA LYS A 249 21.14 -57.96 -26.31
C LYS A 249 19.97 -58.95 -26.50
N ASP A 250 18.84 -58.70 -25.86
CA ASP A 250 17.71 -59.66 -25.89
C ASP A 250 16.50 -59.18 -26.72
N ASP A 251 16.56 -58.04 -27.41
CA ASP A 251 15.49 -57.60 -28.31
C ASP A 251 15.99 -57.56 -29.77
N GLU A 252 16.16 -58.76 -30.34
CA GLU A 252 16.20 -58.99 -31.78
C GLU A 252 14.86 -58.57 -32.43
N LEU A 253 14.98 -57.88 -33.57
CA LEU A 253 14.12 -58.02 -34.74
C LEU A 253 12.58 -57.90 -34.53
N ILE A 254 12.06 -56.69 -34.65
CA ILE A 254 10.74 -56.50 -35.28
C ILE A 254 10.94 -55.49 -36.42
N GLU A 255 11.17 -56.04 -37.62
CA GLU A 255 10.89 -55.34 -38.87
C GLU A 255 9.42 -54.90 -38.89
N TYR A 256 9.19 -53.64 -39.27
CA TYR A 256 7.91 -53.18 -39.81
C TYR A 256 8.09 -52.93 -41.30
#